data_AF-A0A945AJA7-F1
#
_entry.id   AF-A0A945AJA7-F1
#
_cell.length_a   1.000
_cell.length_b   1.000
_cell.length_c   1.000
_cell.angle_alpha   90.00
_cell.angle_beta   90.00
_cell.angle_gamma   90.00
#
_symmetry.space_group_name_H-M   'P 1'
#
loop_
_entity.id
_entity.type
_entity.pdbx_description
1 polymer ?
#
loop_
_entity_poly.entity_id
_entity_poly.type
_entity_poly.pdbx_seq_one_letter_code
_entity_poly.pdbx_strand_id
1 'polypeptide(L)'
;DCVINDNNLMVYVSSAAWASQLRFCSVQIQQAVNAESNARIKKIRVRVLRPEPFKMAEEINKKIPSIENINLLRGNADGLAEGKLKNALLGLSRALQKQSH
;
A
#
# COMPACT_ATOMS: atom_id res chain seq x y z
N ASP A 1 -12.01 -7.58 -7.48
CA ASP A 1 -12.62 -8.90 -7.22
C ASP A 1 -13.89 -9.11 -8.02
N CYS A 2 -14.13 -10.33 -8.48
CA CYS A 2 -15.38 -10.73 -9.14
C CYS A 2 -15.93 -12.01 -8.51
N VAL A 3 -17.25 -12.10 -8.39
CA VAL A 3 -17.97 -13.24 -7.80
C VAL A 3 -19.11 -13.61 -8.73
N ILE A 4 -19.20 -14.89 -9.08
CA ILE A 4 -20.35 -15.44 -9.81
C ILE A 4 -21.33 -15.97 -8.77
N ASN A 5 -22.57 -15.47 -8.82
CA ASN A 5 -23.67 -15.96 -8.01
C ASN A 5 -24.80 -16.42 -8.94
N ASP A 6 -24.95 -17.73 -9.09
CA ASP A 6 -25.82 -18.39 -10.07
C ASP A 6 -25.56 -17.87 -11.49
N ASN A 7 -26.49 -17.08 -12.02
CA ASN A 7 -26.43 -16.48 -13.36
C ASN A 7 -26.05 -14.98 -13.31
N ASN A 8 -25.54 -14.49 -12.19
CA ASN A 8 -25.19 -13.08 -12.00
C ASN A 8 -23.70 -12.92 -11.73
N LEU A 9 -23.01 -12.11 -12.55
CA LEU A 9 -21.63 -11.72 -12.29
C LEU A 9 -21.60 -10.43 -11.47
N MET A 10 -21.06 -10.49 -10.26
CA MET A 10 -20.77 -9.32 -9.45
C MET A 10 -19.32 -8.91 -9.64
N VAL A 11 -19.10 -7.64 -10.01
CA VAL A 11 -17.76 -7.06 -10.17
C VAL A 11 -17.61 -5.94 -9.15
N TYR A 12 -16.61 -6.06 -8.29
CA TYR A 12 -16.28 -5.07 -7.27
C TYR A 12 -15.13 -4.19 -7.75
N VAL A 13 -15.35 -2.88 -7.75
CA VAL A 13 -14.35 -1.90 -8.18
C VAL A 13 -14.14 -0.80 -7.15
N SER A 14 -12.92 -0.27 -7.11
CA SER A 14 -12.50 0.74 -6.14
C SER A 14 -12.97 2.16 -6.45
N SER A 15 -13.38 2.45 -7.70
CA SER A 15 -13.79 3.80 -8.09
C SER A 15 -15.08 3.83 -8.91
N ALA A 16 -15.81 4.95 -8.78
CA ALA A 16 -17.01 5.22 -9.55
C ALA A 16 -16.73 5.37 -11.06
N ALA A 17 -15.56 5.90 -11.42
CA ALA A 17 -15.15 6.04 -12.82
C ALA A 17 -15.01 4.66 -13.49
N TRP A 18 -14.28 3.74 -12.84
CA TRP A 18 -14.16 2.35 -13.30
C TRP A 18 -15.51 1.64 -13.33
N ALA A 19 -16.38 1.91 -12.35
CA ALA A 19 -17.72 1.33 -12.36
C ALA A 19 -18.57 1.77 -13.55
N SER A 20 -18.48 3.04 -13.94
CA SER A 20 -19.22 3.56 -15.10
C SER A 20 -18.73 2.95 -16.40
N GLN A 21 -17.40 2.84 -16.60
CA GLN A 21 -16.83 2.20 -17.79
C GLN A 21 -17.22 0.73 -17.89
N LEU A 22 -17.16 -0.03 -16.79
CA LEU A 22 -17.54 -1.44 -16.80
C LEU A 22 -19.04 -1.65 -16.99
N ARG A 23 -19.89 -0.74 -16.49
CA ARG A 23 -21.34 -0.79 -16.76
C ARG A 23 -21.64 -0.55 -18.23
N PHE A 24 -20.92 0.38 -18.87
CA PHE A 24 -21.03 0.61 -20.29
C PHE A 24 -20.66 -0.63 -21.10
N CYS A 25 -19.54 -1.28 -20.76
CA CYS A 25 -19.09 -2.51 -21.43
C CYS A 25 -19.77 -3.80 -20.95
N SER A 26 -20.84 -3.71 -20.14
CA SER A 26 -21.46 -4.89 -19.50
C SER A 26 -21.96 -5.94 -20.51
N VAL A 27 -22.47 -5.52 -21.66
CA VAL A 27 -22.95 -6.43 -22.71
C VAL A 27 -21.79 -7.24 -23.33
N GLN A 28 -20.67 -6.57 -23.60
CA GLN A 28 -19.48 -7.22 -24.17
C GLN A 28 -18.86 -8.20 -23.19
N ILE A 29 -18.76 -7.81 -21.91
CA ILE A 29 -18.27 -8.70 -20.85
C ILE A 29 -19.19 -9.92 -20.71
N GLN A 30 -20.51 -9.73 -20.81
CA GLN A 30 -21.46 -10.84 -20.70
C GLN A 30 -21.29 -11.83 -21.87
N GLN A 31 -21.12 -11.33 -23.09
CA GLN A 31 -20.89 -12.16 -24.26
C GLN A 31 -19.56 -12.92 -24.17
N ALA A 32 -18.48 -12.24 -23.78
CA ALA A 32 -17.16 -12.85 -23.62
C ALA A 32 -17.18 -13.94 -22.53
N VAL A 33 -17.76 -13.64 -21.36
CA VAL A 33 -17.85 -14.60 -20.26
C VAL A 33 -18.71 -15.80 -20.64
N ASN A 34 -19.83 -15.63 -21.35
CA ASN A 34 -20.66 -16.76 -21.79
C ASN A 34 -20.01 -17.57 -22.92
N ALA A 35 -19.10 -16.98 -23.70
CA ALA A 35 -18.38 -17.65 -24.75
C ALA A 35 -17.19 -18.46 -24.20
N GLU A 36 -16.49 -17.92 -23.21
CA GLU A 36 -15.28 -18.51 -22.62
C GLU A 36 -15.60 -19.43 -21.45
N SER A 37 -16.63 -19.11 -20.67
CA SER A 37 -17.16 -19.93 -19.60
C SER A 37 -18.56 -20.41 -19.98
N ASN A 38 -18.81 -21.70 -19.88
CA ASN A 38 -20.16 -22.26 -20.06
C ASN A 38 -21.16 -21.78 -18.97
N ALA A 39 -20.76 -20.82 -18.13
CA ALA A 39 -21.60 -20.06 -17.24
C ALA A 39 -22.58 -19.21 -18.07
N ARG A 40 -23.88 -19.52 -17.97
CA ARG A 40 -24.96 -18.75 -18.63
C ARG A 40 -25.27 -17.48 -17.85
N ILE A 41 -24.34 -16.53 -17.81
CA ILE A 41 -24.51 -15.28 -17.09
C ILE A 41 -25.56 -14.41 -17.80
N LYS A 42 -26.61 -14.07 -17.05
CA LYS A 42 -27.76 -13.28 -17.50
C LYS A 42 -27.61 -11.80 -17.16
N LYS A 43 -26.85 -11.46 -16.12
CA LYS A 43 -26.73 -10.08 -15.63
C LYS A 43 -25.38 -9.81 -14.98
N ILE A 44 -24.80 -8.66 -15.30
CA ILE A 44 -23.60 -8.15 -14.64
C ILE A 44 -24.01 -7.01 -13.69
N ARG A 45 -23.53 -7.06 -12.45
CA ARG A 45 -23.69 -5.99 -11.46
C ARG A 45 -22.33 -5.47 -11.04
N VAL A 46 -22.05 -4.22 -11.39
CA VAL A 46 -20.82 -3.54 -10.96
C VAL A 46 -21.12 -2.76 -9.68
N ARG A 47 -20.40 -3.08 -8.60
CA ARG A 47 -20.51 -2.41 -7.29
C ARG A 47 -19.21 -1.67 -6.99
N VAL A 48 -19.35 -0.41 -6.61
CA VAL A 48 -18.22 0.37 -6.10
C VAL A 48 -18.04 -0.04 -4.64
N LEU A 49 -16.89 -0.61 -4.31
CA LEU A 49 -16.46 -0.76 -2.93
C LEU A 49 -16.39 0.64 -2.36
N ARG A 50 -17.10 0.91 -1.27
CA ARG A 50 -17.01 2.23 -0.64
C ARG A 50 -15.53 2.46 -0.35
N PRO A 51 -14.92 3.54 -0.83
CA PRO A 51 -13.58 3.87 -0.41
C PRO A 51 -13.61 3.89 1.12
N GLU A 52 -12.67 3.20 1.75
CA GLU A 52 -12.46 3.41 3.18
C GLU A 52 -12.38 4.92 3.41
N PRO A 53 -12.99 5.44 4.49
CA PRO A 53 -12.93 6.87 4.78
C PRO A 53 -11.48 7.31 4.68
N PHE A 54 -11.24 8.40 3.95
CA PHE A 54 -9.90 8.94 3.74
C PHE A 54 -9.16 8.99 5.08
N LYS A 55 -8.21 8.08 5.27
CA LYS A 55 -7.30 8.11 6.41
C LYS A 55 -6.25 9.14 6.04
N MET A 56 -6.34 10.32 6.63
CA MET A 56 -5.23 11.27 6.60
C MET A 56 -4.00 10.49 7.08
N ALA A 57 -2.94 10.45 6.26
CA ALA A 57 -1.72 9.76 6.63
C ALA A 57 -1.29 10.30 8.00
N GLU A 58 -1.21 9.43 9.01
CA GLU A 58 -0.70 9.83 10.31
C GLU A 58 0.69 10.44 10.08
N GLU A 59 0.88 11.67 10.52
CA GLU A 59 2.21 12.26 10.55
C GLU A 59 3.07 11.32 11.40
N ILE A 60 3.97 10.60 10.74
CA ILE A 60 4.92 9.74 11.41
C ILE A 60 5.81 10.66 12.23
N ASN A 61 5.44 10.84 13.50
CA ASN A 61 6.25 11.51 14.49
C ASN A 61 7.47 10.62 14.74
N LYS A 62 8.52 10.84 13.93
CA LYS A 62 9.80 10.15 14.09
C LYS A 62 10.33 10.54 15.46
N LYS A 63 10.34 9.59 16.39
CA LYS A 63 10.97 9.78 17.70
C LYS A 63 12.48 9.82 17.50
N ILE A 64 13.03 11.02 17.51
CA ILE A 64 14.47 11.24 17.42
C ILE A 64 15.06 10.99 18.82
N PRO A 65 16.13 10.19 18.96
CA PRO A 65 16.81 10.00 20.23
C PRO A 65 17.38 11.32 20.77
N SER A 66 17.49 11.44 22.10
CA SER A 66 18.16 12.57 22.73
C SER A 66 19.64 12.67 22.29
N ILE A 67 20.20 13.87 22.38
CA ILE A 67 21.61 14.15 22.07
C ILE A 67 22.57 13.23 22.85
N GLU A 68 22.23 12.91 24.11
CA GLU A 68 22.98 11.97 24.94
C GLU A 68 23.07 10.57 24.32
N ASN A 69 21.95 10.05 23.81
CA ASN A 69 21.91 8.74 23.15
C ASN A 69 22.68 8.73 21.82
N ILE A 70 22.66 9.86 21.09
CA ILE A 70 23.45 10.02 19.86
C ILE A 70 24.95 10.02 20.17
N ASN A 71 25.36 10.67 21.26
CA ASN A 71 26.75 10.69 21.73
C ASN A 71 27.20 9.32 22.25
N LEU A 72 26.34 8.57 22.93
CA LEU A 72 26.61 7.19 23.35
C LEU A 72 26.90 6.29 22.14
N LEU A 73 26.10 6.40 21.06
CA LEU A 73 26.33 5.65 19.82
C LEU A 73 27.68 6.00 19.18
N ARG A 74 28.09 7.27 19.24
CA ARG A 74 29.39 7.73 18.74
C ARG A 74 30.55 7.20 19.58
N GLY A 75 30.46 7.31 20.90
CA GLY A 75 31.49 6.78 21.81
C GLY A 75 31.67 5.27 21.68
N ASN A 76 30.58 4.52 21.48
CA ASN A 76 30.64 3.09 21.18
C ASN A 76 31.31 2.80 19.84
N ALA A 77 31.14 3.66 18.82
CA ALA A 77 31.80 3.51 17.54
C ALA A 77 33.31 3.81 17.62
N ASP A 78 33.72 4.76 18.45
CA ASP A 78 35.13 5.13 18.64
C ASP A 78 35.93 4.03 19.36
N GLY A 79 35.27 3.25 20.23
CA GLY A 79 35.86 2.07 20.88
C GLY A 79 35.96 0.81 20.01
N LEU A 80 35.40 0.82 18.79
CA LEU A 80 35.46 -0.31 17.87
C LEU A 80 36.67 -0.23 16.94
N ALA A 81 37.23 -1.41 16.62
CA ALA A 81 38.22 -1.53 15.55
C ALA A 81 37.63 -1.08 14.21
N GLU A 82 38.49 -0.57 13.32
CA GLU A 82 38.10 -0.11 12.00
C GLU A 82 37.36 -1.21 11.22
N GLY A 83 36.17 -0.88 10.71
CA GLY A 83 35.33 -1.86 10.04
C GLY A 83 33.93 -1.37 9.67
N LYS A 84 33.18 -2.25 9.03
CA LYS A 84 31.82 -1.98 8.52
C LYS A 84 30.85 -1.53 9.62
N LEU A 85 30.99 -2.10 10.82
CA LEU A 85 30.15 -1.77 11.98
C LEU A 85 30.44 -0.36 12.51
N LYS A 86 31.72 0.01 12.67
CA LYS A 86 32.14 1.36 13.06
C LYS A 86 31.60 2.40 12.09
N ASN A 87 31.77 2.17 10.79
CA ASN A 87 31.27 3.08 9.75
C ASN A 87 29.74 3.20 9.75
N ALA A 88 29.01 2.10 9.98
CA ALA A 88 27.56 2.13 10.08
C ALA A 88 27.08 2.93 11.31
N LEU A 89 27.71 2.75 12.47
CA LEU A 89 27.37 3.48 13.70
C LEU A 89 27.71 4.97 13.61
N LEU A 90 28.85 5.33 13.04
CA LEU A 90 29.21 6.72 12.77
C LEU A 90 28.23 7.37 11.79
N GLY A 91 27.88 6.68 10.71
CA GLY A 91 26.87 7.13 9.75
C GLY A 91 25.50 7.36 10.39
N LEU A 92 25.06 6.43 11.24
CA LEU A 92 23.80 6.54 11.99
C LEU A 92 23.84 7.74 12.95
N SER A 93 24.91 7.91 13.73
CA SER A 93 25.03 9.05 14.66
C SER A 93 24.96 10.40 13.94
N ARG A 94 25.58 10.52 12.75
CA ARG A 94 25.53 11.74 11.92
C ARG A 94 24.13 11.99 11.36
N ALA A 95 23.44 10.94 10.92
CA ALA A 95 22.08 11.04 10.40
C ALA A 95 21.09 11.49 11.49
N LEU A 96 21.21 10.93 12.70
CA LEU A 96 20.39 11.32 13.85
C LEU A 96 20.68 12.75 14.32
N GLN A 97 21.95 13.16 14.33
CA GLN A 97 22.33 14.55 14.66
C GLN A 97 21.73 15.57 13.69
N LYS A 98 21.68 15.25 12.39
CA LYS A 98 21.06 16.13 11.37
C LYS A 98 19.54 16.25 11.50
N GLN A 99 18.87 15.23 12.04
CA GLN A 99 17.42 15.26 12.24
C GLN A 99 17.03 15.91 13.57
N SER A 100 17.93 15.93 14.55
CA SER A 100 17.71 16.53 15.88
C SER A 100 17.74 18.06 15.90
N HIS A 101 17.96 18.73 14.75
CA HIS A 101 18.06 20.18 14.59
C HIS A 101 17.01 20.66 13.58
#